data_AF-A0A8J7FBY4-F1
#
_entry.id   AF-A0A8J7FBY4-F1
#
_cell.length_a   1.000
_cell.length_b   1.000
_cell.length_c   1.000
_cell.angle_alpha   90.00
_cell.angle_beta   90.00
_cell.angle_gamma   90.00
#
_symmetry.space_group_name_H-M   'P 1'
#
loop_
_entity.id
_entity.type
_entity.pdbx_description
1 polymer ?
#
loop_
_entity_poly.entity_id
_entity_poly.type
_entity_poly.pdbx_seq_one_letter_code
_entity_poly.pdbx_strand_id
1 'polypeptide(L)'
;MMKPFAKALVAAGLMTASVTASAGLSANIGAMSDYWFRGLDQTGAGNGASMMAGLDYDQSGFYIGTWAADVSNGLEYDLYAGYEGEVEGIGYGVGVTGYFYTEESFIDGSYEELNLSLSYGPVSVSHNIGTFKDDTAGPDVDYSFTSLTGEYEGGYLTYAVYGDEVDGDYVEVGYGLTYEGLDFGVAAIFPDDDASAANNWVSSSNTVTLTIGKSFDL
;
A
#
# COMPACT_ATOMS: atom_id res chain seq x y z
N MET A 1 -31.33 7.62 5.57
CA MET A 1 -30.84 6.33 5.05
C MET A 1 -29.35 6.49 4.88
N MET A 2 -28.56 6.08 5.87
CA MET A 2 -27.11 6.20 5.83
C MET A 2 -26.60 5.12 4.88
N LYS A 3 -25.87 5.51 3.83
CA LYS A 3 -25.14 4.57 2.98
C LYS A 3 -24.10 3.89 3.88
N PRO A 4 -23.87 2.57 3.76
CA PRO A 4 -22.79 1.93 4.50
C PRO A 4 -21.49 2.65 4.12
N PHE A 5 -20.77 3.15 5.13
CA PHE A 5 -19.40 3.58 4.92
C PHE A 5 -18.64 2.37 4.38
N ALA A 6 -18.16 2.46 3.14
CA ALA A 6 -17.18 1.52 2.65
C ALA A 6 -16.01 1.57 3.63
N LYS A 7 -15.70 0.42 4.24
CA LYS A 7 -14.51 0.28 5.08
C LYS A 7 -13.32 0.45 4.16
N ALA A 8 -12.73 1.63 4.16
CA ALA A 8 -11.46 1.85 3.51
C ALA A 8 -10.40 1.18 4.38
N LEU A 9 -9.81 0.11 3.86
CA LEU A 9 -8.51 -0.34 4.32
C LEU A 9 -7.51 0.55 3.60
N VAL A 10 -6.89 1.48 4.33
CA VAL A 10 -5.86 2.36 3.78
C VAL A 10 -4.56 1.55 3.69
N ALA A 11 -4.30 0.98 2.52
CA ALA A 11 -2.93 0.79 2.08
C ALA A 11 -2.48 2.12 1.45
N ALA A 12 -1.59 2.85 2.14
CA ALA A 12 -1.00 4.09 1.66
C ALA A 12 0.02 3.84 0.51
N GLY A 13 -0.45 3.20 -0.57
CA GLY A 13 0.39 2.88 -1.73
C GLY A 13 -0.21 1.86 -2.70
N LEU A 14 -1.25 1.13 -2.31
CA LEU A 14 -1.92 0.18 -3.21
C LEU A 14 -3.41 0.51 -3.21
N MET A 15 -3.95 0.76 -4.39
CA MET A 15 -5.38 0.94 -4.61
C MET A 15 -6.09 -0.37 -4.22
N THR A 16 -6.38 -0.58 -2.94
CA THR A 16 -7.03 -1.80 -2.48
C THR A 16 -8.52 -1.72 -2.74
N ALA A 17 -9.02 -2.82 -3.28
CA ALA A 17 -10.33 -3.01 -3.84
C ALA A 17 -11.46 -2.66 -2.86
N SER A 18 -12.58 -2.29 -3.45
CA SER A 18 -13.85 -2.11 -2.75
C SER A 18 -14.21 -3.38 -1.97
N VAL A 19 -14.17 -3.35 -0.64
CA VAL A 19 -14.74 -4.43 0.17
C VAL A 19 -16.26 -4.36 0.07
N THR A 20 -16.82 -5.01 -0.94
CA THR A 20 -18.21 -5.45 -0.88
C THR A 20 -18.23 -6.79 -0.15
N ALA A 21 -19.00 -6.86 0.94
CA ALA A 21 -19.18 -8.07 1.76
C ALA A 21 -19.98 -9.16 1.01
N SER A 22 -19.45 -9.64 -0.10
CA SER A 22 -19.85 -10.87 -0.76
C SER A 22 -18.58 -11.70 -0.96
N ALA A 23 -18.53 -12.90 -0.40
CA ALA A 23 -17.47 -13.84 -0.72
C ALA A 23 -17.34 -13.92 -2.25
N GLY A 24 -16.14 -13.73 -2.78
CA GLY A 24 -16.02 -13.43 -4.20
C GLY A 24 -14.59 -13.32 -4.68
N LEU A 25 -14.45 -13.58 -5.97
CA LEU A 25 -13.24 -13.27 -6.72
C LEU A 25 -13.42 -11.85 -7.28
N SER A 26 -12.43 -10.99 -7.10
CA SER A 26 -12.41 -9.66 -7.70
C SER A 26 -11.10 -9.41 -8.42
N ALA A 27 -11.13 -8.54 -9.43
CA ALA A 27 -9.95 -8.09 -10.13
C ALA A 27 -9.91 -6.57 -10.21
N ASN A 28 -8.72 -6.01 -10.32
CA ASN A 28 -8.53 -4.57 -10.56
C ASN A 28 -7.47 -4.31 -11.62
N ILE A 29 -7.57 -3.15 -12.27
CA ILE A 29 -6.56 -2.63 -13.20
C ILE A 29 -6.53 -1.11 -13.10
N GLY A 30 -5.36 -0.51 -13.28
CA GLY A 30 -5.24 0.94 -13.30
C GLY A 30 -3.86 1.43 -13.67
N ALA A 31 -3.66 2.72 -13.48
CA ALA A 31 -2.41 3.40 -13.72
C ALA A 31 -2.20 4.53 -12.71
N MET A 32 -0.94 4.84 -12.47
CA MET A 32 -0.46 5.92 -11.61
C MET A 32 0.48 6.82 -12.43
N SER A 33 0.50 8.13 -12.16
CA SER A 33 1.49 9.01 -12.78
C SER A 33 2.91 8.64 -12.36
N ASP A 34 3.05 8.18 -11.11
CA ASP A 34 4.26 7.63 -10.49
C ASP A 34 3.82 6.64 -9.40
N TYR A 35 4.47 5.48 -9.31
CA TYR A 35 4.19 4.51 -8.25
C TYR A 35 5.02 4.85 -7.02
N TRP A 36 4.34 5.30 -5.96
CA TRP A 36 4.92 5.60 -4.66
C TRP A 36 4.46 4.57 -3.64
N PHE A 37 5.41 3.82 -3.11
CA PHE A 37 5.18 2.82 -2.08
C PHE A 37 5.76 3.33 -0.76
N ARG A 38 4.89 3.67 0.21
CA ARG A 38 5.29 4.03 1.58
C ARG A 38 6.37 5.12 1.67
N GLY A 39 6.29 6.14 0.82
CA GLY A 39 7.26 7.23 0.76
C GLY A 39 8.47 6.97 -0.16
N LEU A 40 8.57 5.78 -0.78
CA LEU A 40 9.58 5.43 -1.78
C LEU A 40 9.00 5.48 -3.19
N ASP A 41 9.68 6.18 -4.07
CA ASP A 41 9.38 6.16 -5.51
C ASP A 41 9.91 4.86 -6.15
N GLN A 42 9.00 4.09 -6.74
CA GLN A 42 9.29 2.81 -7.38
C GLN A 42 9.55 2.94 -8.89
N THR A 43 9.28 4.09 -9.52
CA THR A 43 9.43 4.25 -10.99
C THR A 43 10.74 4.91 -11.38
N GLY A 44 11.50 5.42 -10.42
CA GLY A 44 12.85 5.94 -10.58
C GLY A 44 12.86 7.42 -10.93
N ALA A 45 13.13 8.24 -9.90
CA ALA A 45 13.22 9.71 -9.95
C ALA A 45 11.95 10.42 -10.46
N GLY A 46 10.77 9.87 -10.17
CA GLY A 46 9.48 10.55 -10.13
C GLY A 46 8.97 11.05 -11.48
N ASN A 47 9.25 10.31 -12.56
CA ASN A 47 8.83 10.68 -13.92
C ASN A 47 8.40 9.47 -14.76
N GLY A 48 7.72 8.50 -14.15
CA GLY A 48 7.37 7.26 -14.82
C GLY A 48 5.98 6.80 -14.45
N ALA A 49 5.05 6.83 -15.42
CA ALA A 49 3.75 6.20 -15.24
C ALA A 49 3.93 4.70 -15.00
N SER A 50 3.15 4.17 -14.06
CA SER A 50 3.11 2.75 -13.72
C SER A 50 1.70 2.22 -13.94
N MET A 51 1.57 1.09 -14.61
CA MET A 51 0.32 0.33 -14.66
C MET A 51 0.32 -0.69 -13.55
N MET A 52 -0.89 -0.99 -13.07
CA MET A 52 -1.10 -2.00 -12.05
C MET A 52 -2.29 -2.87 -12.36
N ALA A 53 -2.27 -4.08 -11.79
CA ALA A 53 -3.42 -4.98 -11.77
C ALA A 53 -3.36 -5.89 -10.55
N GLY A 54 -4.53 -6.39 -10.13
CA GLY A 54 -4.63 -7.31 -9.02
C GLY A 54 -5.76 -8.31 -9.17
N LEU A 55 -5.65 -9.40 -8.41
CA LEU A 55 -6.67 -10.44 -8.30
C LEU A 55 -6.78 -10.85 -6.83
N ASP A 56 -7.99 -10.80 -6.31
CA ASP A 56 -8.29 -11.00 -4.90
C ASP A 56 -9.39 -12.06 -4.74
N TYR A 57 -9.28 -12.87 -3.69
CA TYR A 57 -10.35 -13.72 -3.22
C TYR A 57 -10.57 -13.49 -1.74
N ASP A 58 -11.78 -13.08 -1.37
CA ASP A 58 -12.22 -13.00 0.04
C ASP A 58 -13.34 -13.99 0.32
N GLN A 59 -13.26 -14.61 1.50
CA GLN A 59 -14.36 -15.37 2.06
C GLN A 59 -14.33 -15.37 3.59
N SER A 60 -15.39 -14.82 4.18
CA SER A 60 -15.64 -14.88 5.63
C SER A 60 -14.50 -14.29 6.47
N GLY A 61 -13.91 -13.20 5.97
CA GLY A 61 -12.80 -12.49 6.60
C GLY A 61 -11.44 -13.05 6.22
N PHE A 62 -11.34 -14.25 5.64
CA PHE A 62 -10.09 -14.72 5.05
C PHE A 62 -9.94 -14.14 3.65
N TYR A 63 -8.77 -13.60 3.37
CA TYR A 63 -8.43 -13.13 2.03
C TYR A 63 -7.10 -13.71 1.56
N ILE A 64 -6.96 -13.85 0.24
CA ILE A 64 -5.71 -14.13 -0.47
C ILE A 64 -5.76 -13.39 -1.80
N GLY A 65 -4.63 -12.82 -2.21
CA GLY A 65 -4.57 -12.11 -3.47
C GLY A 65 -3.16 -11.92 -3.98
N THR A 66 -3.11 -11.30 -5.14
CA THR A 66 -1.88 -10.86 -5.79
C THR A 66 -2.11 -9.48 -6.38
N TRP A 67 -1.03 -8.73 -6.43
CA TRP A 67 -0.98 -7.44 -7.10
C TRP A 67 0.30 -7.39 -7.91
N ALA A 68 0.31 -6.64 -9.00
CA ALA A 68 1.52 -6.42 -9.77
C ALA A 68 1.49 -5.02 -10.38
N ALA A 69 2.68 -4.43 -10.50
CA ALA A 69 2.86 -3.19 -11.21
C ALA A 69 4.21 -3.09 -11.90
N ASP A 70 4.23 -2.28 -12.95
CA ASP A 70 5.48 -1.89 -13.58
C ASP A 70 6.27 -1.00 -12.61
N VAL A 71 7.52 -1.36 -12.36
CA VAL A 71 8.48 -0.59 -11.58
C VAL A 71 9.65 -0.16 -12.47
N SER A 72 10.58 0.62 -11.94
CA SER A 72 11.79 0.95 -12.70
C SER A 72 12.50 -0.32 -13.16
N ASN A 73 12.79 -0.39 -14.46
CA ASN A 73 13.40 -1.53 -15.15
C ASN A 73 12.74 -2.90 -14.93
N GLY A 74 11.49 -3.05 -14.50
CA GLY A 74 10.94 -4.39 -14.32
C GLY A 74 9.49 -4.44 -13.86
N LEU A 75 9.14 -5.57 -13.23
CA LEU A 75 7.84 -5.81 -12.62
C LEU A 75 8.02 -6.14 -11.13
N GLU A 76 7.21 -5.49 -10.29
CA GLU A 76 6.93 -5.92 -8.93
C GLU A 76 5.66 -6.77 -8.94
N TYR A 77 5.66 -7.88 -8.20
CA TYR A 77 4.46 -8.64 -7.91
C TYR A 77 4.41 -9.07 -6.46
N ASP A 78 3.23 -8.93 -5.89
CA ASP A 78 2.97 -9.17 -4.49
C ASP A 78 2.10 -10.40 -4.34
N LEU A 79 2.31 -11.13 -3.26
CA LEU A 79 1.45 -12.21 -2.80
C LEU A 79 1.08 -11.94 -1.36
N TYR A 80 -0.21 -11.88 -1.06
CA TYR A 80 -0.69 -11.62 0.29
C TYR A 80 -1.83 -12.53 0.66
N ALA A 81 -1.91 -12.82 1.96
CA ALA A 81 -3.03 -13.52 2.55
C ALA A 81 -3.23 -13.07 4.00
N GLY A 82 -4.45 -13.14 4.50
CA GLY A 82 -4.71 -12.75 5.87
C GLY A 82 -6.12 -13.02 6.34
N TYR A 83 -6.41 -12.46 7.50
CA TYR A 83 -7.71 -12.45 8.10
C TYR A 83 -8.05 -11.06 8.62
N GLU A 84 -9.24 -10.58 8.30
CA GLU A 84 -9.81 -9.36 8.83
C GLU A 84 -11.19 -9.61 9.47
N GLY A 85 -11.51 -8.80 10.48
CA GLY A 85 -12.76 -8.89 11.20
C GLY A 85 -13.13 -7.59 11.88
N GLU A 86 -14.30 -7.57 12.52
CA GLU A 86 -14.77 -6.45 13.31
C GLU A 86 -15.46 -6.95 14.58
N VAL A 87 -15.15 -6.31 15.71
CA VAL A 87 -15.85 -6.52 16.98
C VAL A 87 -16.18 -5.16 17.60
N GLU A 88 -17.47 -4.93 17.88
CA GLU A 88 -17.95 -3.69 18.54
C GLU A 88 -17.48 -2.39 17.83
N GLY A 89 -17.36 -2.42 16.50
CA GLY A 89 -16.89 -1.29 15.69
C GLY A 89 -15.37 -1.12 15.65
N ILE A 90 -14.62 -1.98 16.33
CA ILE A 90 -13.16 -2.10 16.19
C ILE A 90 -12.88 -3.10 15.08
N GLY A 91 -12.34 -2.61 13.96
CA GLY A 91 -11.76 -3.46 12.93
C GLY A 91 -10.40 -3.98 13.37
N TYR A 92 -10.07 -5.22 13.00
CA TYR A 92 -8.76 -5.82 13.24
C TYR A 92 -8.35 -6.67 12.05
N GLY A 93 -7.04 -6.72 11.79
CA GLY A 93 -6.46 -7.52 10.72
C GLY A 93 -5.12 -8.13 11.11
N VAL A 94 -4.86 -9.31 10.58
CA VAL A 94 -3.55 -9.97 10.58
C VAL A 94 -3.32 -10.58 9.21
N GLY A 95 -2.16 -10.32 8.62
CA GLY A 95 -1.83 -10.80 7.29
C GLY A 95 -0.35 -11.06 7.14
N VAL A 96 0.00 -11.67 6.02
CA VAL A 96 1.37 -11.77 5.53
C VAL A 96 1.42 -11.28 4.10
N THR A 97 2.50 -10.60 3.74
CA THR A 97 2.72 -10.09 2.39
C THR A 97 4.16 -10.36 1.98
N GLY A 98 4.34 -10.86 0.76
CA GLY A 98 5.64 -10.92 0.09
C GLY A 98 5.64 -10.03 -1.13
N TYR A 99 6.66 -9.19 -1.26
CA TYR A 99 6.90 -8.30 -2.39
C TYR A 99 8.09 -8.84 -3.17
N PHE A 100 7.87 -9.19 -4.44
CA PHE A 100 8.85 -9.85 -5.28
C PHE A 100 9.12 -9.05 -6.53
N TYR A 101 10.37 -9.07 -6.97
CA TYR A 101 10.84 -8.29 -8.11
C TYR A 101 11.40 -9.21 -9.18
N THR A 102 11.15 -8.86 -10.44
CA THR A 102 11.83 -9.53 -11.56
C THR A 102 13.30 -9.14 -11.60
N GLU A 103 14.18 -10.01 -12.12
CA GLU A 103 15.64 -9.81 -12.20
C GLU A 103 16.08 -8.55 -12.97
N GLU A 104 15.19 -7.96 -13.77
CA GLU A 104 15.47 -6.71 -14.50
C GLU A 104 15.22 -5.46 -13.63
N SER A 105 14.47 -5.59 -12.52
CA SER A 105 14.08 -4.48 -11.65
C SER A 105 15.28 -3.88 -10.92
N PHE A 106 15.14 -2.64 -10.45
CA PHE A 106 16.22 -1.96 -9.71
C PHE A 106 16.45 -2.50 -8.28
N ILE A 107 15.54 -3.35 -7.79
CA ILE A 107 15.61 -4.02 -6.48
C ILE A 107 16.05 -5.46 -6.71
N ASP A 108 17.17 -5.86 -6.09
CA ASP A 108 17.75 -7.20 -6.19
C ASP A 108 17.52 -7.97 -4.87
N GLY A 109 16.25 -8.28 -4.62
CA GLY A 109 15.79 -8.89 -3.38
C GLY A 109 14.27 -8.97 -3.27
N SER A 110 13.79 -9.32 -2.09
CA SER A 110 12.35 -9.39 -1.79
C SER A 110 12.05 -8.90 -0.37
N TYR A 111 10.86 -8.39 -0.16
CA TYR A 111 10.38 -8.05 1.19
C TYR A 111 9.36 -9.09 1.63
N GLU A 112 9.46 -9.55 2.88
CA GLU A 112 8.47 -10.42 3.50
C GLU A 112 7.99 -9.78 4.81
N GLU A 113 6.68 -9.68 5.00
CA GLU A 113 6.08 -8.96 6.12
C GLU A 113 5.01 -9.77 6.86
N LEU A 114 4.94 -9.58 8.17
CA LEU A 114 3.74 -9.75 8.98
C LEU A 114 3.03 -8.39 9.08
N ASN A 115 1.75 -8.36 8.71
CA ASN A 115 0.92 -7.17 8.72
C ASN A 115 -0.08 -7.24 9.88
N LEU A 116 -0.18 -6.17 10.67
CA LEU A 116 -1.16 -6.02 11.75
C LEU A 116 -1.92 -4.71 11.55
N SER A 117 -3.24 -4.73 11.73
CA SER A 117 -4.05 -3.52 11.61
C SER A 117 -5.15 -3.45 12.66
N LEU A 118 -5.50 -2.22 13.04
CA LEU A 118 -6.65 -1.89 13.86
C LEU A 118 -7.35 -0.65 13.27
N SER A 119 -8.67 -0.59 13.38
CA SER A 119 -9.43 0.60 13.00
C SER A 119 -10.61 0.86 13.92
N TYR A 120 -10.99 2.12 14.04
CA TYR A 120 -12.18 2.54 14.76
C TYR A 120 -12.76 3.81 14.14
N GLY A 121 -13.94 3.67 13.53
CA GLY A 121 -14.56 4.77 12.78
C GLY A 121 -13.64 5.24 11.64
N PRO A 122 -13.34 6.54 11.53
CA PRO A 122 -12.53 7.10 10.44
C PRO A 122 -11.01 6.96 10.66
N VAL A 123 -10.56 6.30 11.73
CA VAL A 123 -9.14 6.22 12.08
C VAL A 123 -8.66 4.78 12.02
N SER A 124 -7.49 4.57 11.42
CA SER A 124 -6.82 3.28 11.33
C SER A 124 -5.35 3.39 11.68
N VAL A 125 -4.80 2.30 12.25
CA VAL A 125 -3.37 2.12 12.48
C VAL A 125 -2.96 0.78 11.87
N SER A 126 -1.85 0.79 11.16
CA SER A 126 -1.20 -0.42 10.65
C SER A 126 0.23 -0.49 11.17
N HIS A 127 0.68 -1.70 11.50
CA HIS A 127 2.04 -1.98 11.90
C HIS A 127 2.51 -3.24 11.18
N ASN A 128 3.60 -3.10 10.44
CA ASN A 128 4.18 -4.17 9.63
C ASN A 128 5.58 -4.46 10.16
N ILE A 129 5.88 -5.73 10.28
CA ILE A 129 7.18 -6.24 10.72
C ILE A 129 7.71 -7.04 9.54
N GLY A 130 8.83 -6.61 8.97
CA GLY A 130 9.33 -7.18 7.75
C GLY A 130 10.83 -7.41 7.75
N THR A 131 11.25 -8.22 6.80
CA THR A 131 12.65 -8.43 6.47
C THR A 131 12.82 -8.22 4.96
N PHE A 132 13.78 -7.39 4.57
CA PHE A 132 14.27 -7.34 3.20
C PHE A 132 15.36 -8.38 3.04
N LYS A 133 15.17 -9.30 2.10
CA LYS A 133 16.12 -10.36 1.75
C LYS A 133 16.88 -9.96 0.51
N ASP A 134 18.19 -9.86 0.63
CA ASP A 134 19.10 -9.47 -0.44
C ASP A 134 19.52 -10.70 -1.27
N ASP A 135 19.17 -10.71 -2.55
CA ASP A 135 19.46 -11.84 -3.45
C ASP A 135 20.90 -11.81 -4.01
N THR A 136 21.65 -10.74 -3.75
CA THR A 136 23.06 -10.53 -4.15
C THR A 136 24.10 -10.98 -3.12
N ALA A 137 23.64 -11.63 -2.04
CA ALA A 137 24.43 -12.06 -0.88
C ALA A 137 24.82 -10.93 0.11
N GLY A 138 24.09 -9.82 0.11
CA GLY A 138 24.08 -8.88 1.23
C GLY A 138 23.43 -9.47 2.49
N PRO A 139 23.58 -8.82 3.66
CA PRO A 139 22.81 -9.19 4.83
C PRO A 139 21.33 -8.84 4.64
N ASP A 140 20.45 -9.68 5.18
CA ASP A 140 19.04 -9.34 5.35
C ASP A 140 18.92 -8.08 6.23
N VAL A 141 17.90 -7.26 5.99
CA VAL A 141 17.60 -6.04 6.75
C VAL A 141 16.23 -6.17 7.40
N ASP A 142 16.20 -6.19 8.73
CA ASP A 142 14.96 -6.19 9.50
C ASP A 142 14.41 -4.76 9.64
N TYR A 143 13.11 -4.61 9.42
CA TYR A 143 12.43 -3.32 9.48
C TYR A 143 11.04 -3.42 10.09
N SER A 144 10.55 -2.27 10.55
CA SER A 144 9.15 -2.09 10.84
C SER A 144 8.59 -0.87 10.12
N PHE A 145 7.30 -0.89 9.82
CA PHE A 145 6.58 0.23 9.22
C PHE A 145 5.26 0.44 9.93
N THR A 146 5.05 1.63 10.47
CA THR A 146 3.81 2.00 11.18
C THR A 146 3.14 3.17 10.50
N SER A 147 1.83 3.09 10.26
CA SER A 147 1.04 4.21 9.75
C SER A 147 -0.18 4.50 10.63
N LEU A 148 -0.52 5.78 10.74
CA LEU A 148 -1.76 6.28 11.32
C LEU A 148 -2.51 7.07 10.25
N THR A 149 -3.73 6.67 9.95
CA THR A 149 -4.56 7.33 8.94
C THR A 149 -5.87 7.82 9.52
N GLY A 150 -6.28 9.03 9.12
CA GLY A 150 -7.63 9.54 9.31
C GLY A 150 -8.31 9.82 7.97
N GLU A 151 -9.58 9.42 7.83
CA GLU A 151 -10.34 9.54 6.59
C GLU A 151 -11.67 10.28 6.76
N TYR A 152 -12.05 11.06 5.75
CA TYR A 152 -13.34 11.76 5.74
C TYR A 152 -13.78 12.14 4.32
N GLU A 153 -14.97 11.69 3.92
CA GLU A 153 -15.63 12.05 2.64
C GLU A 153 -14.73 11.93 1.40
N GLY A 154 -13.93 10.85 1.33
CA GLY A 154 -13.01 10.56 0.23
C GLY A 154 -11.63 11.21 0.39
N GLY A 155 -11.46 12.14 1.31
CA GLY A 155 -10.15 12.66 1.71
C GLY A 155 -9.50 11.82 2.80
N TYR A 156 -8.18 11.81 2.85
CA TYR A 156 -7.42 11.17 3.92
C TYR A 156 -6.13 11.92 4.25
N LEU A 157 -5.63 11.67 5.47
CA LEU A 157 -4.32 12.11 5.95
C LEU A 157 -3.65 10.94 6.64
N THR A 158 -2.42 10.65 6.23
CA THR A 158 -1.56 9.60 6.78
C THR A 158 -0.29 10.23 7.35
N TYR A 159 0.12 9.78 8.53
CA TYR A 159 1.50 9.89 9.00
C TYR A 159 2.06 8.48 9.14
N ALA A 160 3.26 8.24 8.62
CA ALA A 160 3.89 6.94 8.67
C ALA A 160 5.38 7.03 8.94
N VAL A 161 5.92 5.99 9.57
CA VAL A 161 7.29 5.93 10.06
C VAL A 161 7.86 4.52 9.91
N TYR A 162 9.11 4.45 9.47
CA TYR A 162 9.97 3.27 9.46
C TYR A 162 10.75 3.15 10.77
N GLY A 163 11.20 1.94 11.09
CA GLY A 163 12.04 1.69 12.25
C GLY A 163 12.76 0.34 12.18
N ASP A 164 13.41 -0.02 13.30
CA ASP A 164 14.35 -1.14 13.44
C ASP A 164 15.72 -0.83 12.82
N GLU A 165 16.15 -1.52 11.76
CA GLU A 165 17.46 -1.24 11.12
C GLU A 165 17.40 -0.09 10.10
N VAL A 166 16.21 0.47 9.86
CA VAL A 166 15.94 1.52 8.86
C VAL A 166 15.24 2.70 9.52
N ASP A 167 15.33 3.86 8.87
CA ASP A 167 14.74 5.12 9.32
C ASP A 167 13.87 5.73 8.20
N GLY A 168 13.07 6.74 8.57
CA GLY A 168 12.33 7.56 7.61
C GLY A 168 10.87 7.71 8.00
N ASP A 169 10.31 8.89 7.77
CA ASP A 169 8.90 9.14 7.98
C ASP A 169 8.34 10.04 6.88
N TYR A 170 7.02 10.01 6.71
CA TYR A 170 6.36 10.85 5.73
C TYR A 170 4.94 11.21 6.16
N VAL A 171 4.49 12.36 5.64
CA VAL A 171 3.08 12.75 5.66
C VAL A 171 2.52 12.60 4.26
N GLU A 172 1.33 12.03 4.15
CA GLU A 172 0.59 11.95 2.89
C GLU A 172 -0.82 12.47 3.08
N VAL A 173 -1.26 13.31 2.15
CA VAL A 173 -2.65 13.78 2.07
C VAL A 173 -3.19 13.46 0.70
N GLY A 174 -4.38 12.87 0.65
CA GLY A 174 -4.97 12.50 -0.63
C GLY A 174 -6.48 12.61 -0.66
N TYR A 175 -7.01 12.44 -1.85
CA TYR A 175 -8.43 12.43 -2.13
C TYR A 175 -8.75 11.43 -3.23
N GLY A 176 -9.72 10.57 -2.98
CA GLY A 176 -10.24 9.59 -3.93
C GLY A 176 -11.72 9.82 -4.24
N LEU A 177 -12.13 9.54 -5.47
CA LEU A 177 -13.53 9.50 -5.87
C LEU A 177 -13.79 8.42 -6.91
N THR A 178 -14.97 7.80 -6.83
CA THR A 178 -15.48 6.93 -7.88
C THR A 178 -16.50 7.68 -8.73
N TYR A 179 -16.27 7.72 -10.04
CA TYR A 179 -17.20 8.30 -11.01
C TYR A 179 -17.42 7.33 -12.17
N GLU A 180 -18.69 6.97 -12.43
CA GLU A 180 -19.08 6.03 -13.49
C GLU A 180 -18.35 4.67 -13.44
N GLY A 181 -18.00 4.21 -12.23
CA GLY A 181 -17.29 2.93 -12.02
C GLY A 181 -15.81 2.98 -12.40
N LEU A 182 -15.24 4.19 -12.51
CA LEU A 182 -13.81 4.44 -12.52
C LEU A 182 -13.42 5.12 -11.21
N ASP A 183 -12.30 4.70 -10.66
CA ASP A 183 -11.73 5.23 -9.44
C ASP A 183 -10.63 6.23 -9.81
N PHE A 184 -10.68 7.44 -9.25
CA PHE A 184 -9.70 8.48 -9.46
C PHE A 184 -9.11 8.90 -8.13
N GLY A 185 -7.80 9.15 -8.09
CA GLY A 185 -7.10 9.59 -6.90
C GLY A 185 -6.07 10.67 -7.19
N VAL A 186 -5.81 11.48 -6.17
CA VAL A 186 -4.66 12.37 -6.09
C VAL A 186 -4.09 12.28 -4.69
N ALA A 187 -2.77 12.19 -4.57
CA ALA A 187 -2.07 12.20 -3.30
C ALA A 187 -0.85 13.12 -3.38
N ALA A 188 -0.64 13.94 -2.34
CA ALA A 188 0.58 14.69 -2.12
C ALA A 188 1.36 14.05 -0.98
N ILE A 189 2.62 13.71 -1.23
CA ILE A 189 3.47 12.95 -0.31
C ILE A 189 4.66 13.83 0.06
N PHE A 190 4.92 13.92 1.36
CA PHE A 190 5.95 14.74 1.97
C PHE A 190 6.84 13.87 2.87
N PRO A 191 7.84 13.19 2.28
CA PRO A 191 8.88 12.53 3.04
C PRO A 191 9.66 13.52 3.90
N ASP A 192 9.95 13.15 5.15
CA ASP A 192 10.98 13.81 5.94
C ASP A 192 12.31 13.13 5.64
N ASP A 193 13.08 13.73 4.75
CA ASP A 193 14.44 13.31 4.47
C ASP A 193 15.41 13.98 5.45
N ASP A 194 15.52 13.38 6.64
CA ASP A 194 16.69 13.64 7.48
C ASP A 194 17.91 12.97 6.84
N ALA A 195 18.56 13.72 5.94
CA ALA A 195 19.76 13.31 5.22
C ALA A 195 20.96 12.92 6.14
N SER A 196 20.80 13.01 7.47
CA SER A 196 21.76 12.51 8.44
C SER A 196 21.52 11.04 8.88
N ALA A 197 20.36 10.45 8.57
CA ALA A 197 20.08 9.04 8.82
C ALA A 197 20.78 8.17 7.77
N ALA A 198 21.62 7.24 8.22
CA ALA A 198 22.43 6.40 7.32
C ALA A 198 21.60 5.40 6.50
N ASN A 199 20.38 5.07 6.96
CA ASN A 199 19.48 4.09 6.38
C ASN A 199 18.08 4.68 6.13
N ASN A 200 18.01 5.88 5.57
CA ASN A 200 16.74 6.53 5.27
C ASN A 200 15.99 5.81 4.12
N TRP A 201 14.81 5.29 4.41
CA TRP A 201 13.94 4.53 3.49
C TRP A 201 12.71 5.35 3.07
N VAL A 202 12.89 6.65 2.90
CA VAL A 202 11.94 7.51 2.18
C VAL A 202 12.68 8.34 1.15
N SER A 203 11.96 8.77 0.10
CA SER A 203 12.53 9.57 -0.98
C SER A 203 12.85 11.00 -0.52
N SER A 204 13.84 11.65 -1.14
CA SER A 204 14.27 13.01 -0.75
C SER A 204 13.40 14.15 -1.29
N SER A 205 12.32 13.84 -2.00
CA SER A 205 11.53 14.81 -2.75
C SER A 205 10.06 14.69 -2.42
N ASN A 206 9.41 15.85 -2.23
CA ASN A 206 7.96 15.91 -2.20
C ASN A 206 7.39 15.59 -3.58
N THR A 207 6.24 14.93 -3.62
CA THR A 207 5.59 14.57 -4.88
C THR A 207 4.08 14.81 -4.85
N VAL A 208 3.49 14.80 -6.03
CA VAL A 208 2.05 14.61 -6.22
C VAL A 208 1.88 13.49 -7.23
N THR A 209 1.15 12.43 -6.85
CA THR A 209 0.78 11.34 -7.75
C THR A 209 -0.70 11.37 -8.07
N LEU A 210 -1.05 10.97 -9.29
CA LEU A 210 -2.41 10.83 -9.79
C LEU A 210 -2.68 9.37 -10.09
N THR A 211 -3.86 8.88 -9.73
CA THR A 211 -4.27 7.50 -10.01
C THR A 211 -5.59 7.44 -10.77
N ILE A 212 -5.71 6.42 -11.62
CA ILE A 212 -6.95 6.01 -12.24
C ILE A 212 -7.04 4.48 -12.20
N GLY A 213 -8.20 3.94 -11.87
CA GLY A 213 -8.39 2.50 -11.80
C GLY A 213 -9.83 2.05 -12.02
N LYS A 214 -10.00 0.74 -12.08
CA LYS A 214 -11.30 0.08 -12.12
C LYS A 214 -11.22 -1.27 -11.41
N SER A 215 -12.22 -1.53 -10.59
CA SER A 215 -12.45 -2.82 -9.96
C SER A 215 -13.59 -3.59 -10.64
N PHE A 216 -13.51 -4.91 -10.60
CA PHE A 216 -14.47 -5.85 -11.18
C PHE A 216 -14.79 -6.96 -10.17
N ASP A 217 -16.07 -7.21 -9.95
CA ASP A 217 -16.55 -8.44 -9.30
C ASP A 217 -16.68 -9.54 -10.37
N LEU A 218 -16.12 -10.72 -10.13
CA LEU A 218 -16.05 -11.84 -11.09
C LEU A 218 -17.06 -12.97 -10.82
#